data_AF-A0A7V7DRH1-F1
#
_entry.id   AF-A0A7V7DRH1-F1
#
_cell.length_a   1.000
_cell.length_b   1.000
_cell.length_c   1.000
_cell.angle_alpha   90.00
_cell.angle_beta   90.00
_cell.angle_gamma   90.00
#
_symmetry.space_group_name_H-M   'P 1'
#
loop_
_entity.id
_entity.type
_entity.pdbx_description
1 polymer ?
#
loop_
_entity_poly.entity_id
_entity_poly.type
_entity_poly.pdbx_seq_one_letter_code
_entity_poly.pdbx_strand_id
1 'polypeptide(L)'
;SLFKTVLDTPQTQEIRQDLRWLQSHLGPARDAEVFVREILDPVTPVFAEVPGFSELRQQFIARQQGLLEMARALPEQPRFTQTLLSLSRWAEGGDWLRQANQPSNISNNQTVSDFARTALTKRDRQIGKAMLRLDKMAESERHELRIKIKKLRYSIDFFGSIFHANRAKRSSVALGLVQDRLGLLNDIAVARQILQRQADENGTVQSSWVAGMIAGWHSAQTKELLRQAALDWKGYARLPRFWTED
;
A
#
# COMPACT_ATOMS: atom_id res chain seq x y z
N SER A 1 9.06 -0.33 11.26
CA SER A 1 8.71 1.10 11.12
C SER A 1 9.98 1.89 10.83
N LEU A 2 9.89 3.10 10.25
CA LEU A 2 11.03 4.00 10.06
C LEU A 2 11.59 4.48 11.40
N PHE A 3 10.73 4.84 12.33
CA PHE A 3 11.09 5.35 13.65
C PHE A 3 11.00 4.29 14.73
N LYS A 4 11.32 3.02 14.42
CA LYS A 4 11.15 1.93 15.41
C LYS A 4 11.96 2.22 16.68
N THR A 5 13.19 2.71 16.55
CA THR A 5 14.09 2.99 17.67
C THR A 5 13.64 4.14 18.56
N VAL A 6 12.80 5.05 18.05
CA VAL A 6 12.30 6.22 18.79
C VAL A 6 10.90 5.97 19.35
N LEU A 7 10.09 5.18 18.65
CA LEU A 7 8.68 4.93 18.96
C LEU A 7 8.45 3.51 19.50
N ASP A 8 9.40 2.93 20.23
CA ASP A 8 9.22 1.60 20.87
C ASP A 8 8.76 1.76 22.32
N THR A 9 7.55 2.26 22.47
CA THR A 9 6.96 2.57 23.78
C THR A 9 5.61 1.88 23.98
N PRO A 10 5.19 1.62 25.23
CA PRO A 10 3.86 1.08 25.50
C PRO A 10 2.73 1.91 24.87
N GLN A 11 2.77 3.24 25.00
CA GLN A 11 1.74 4.11 24.41
C GLN A 11 1.74 4.02 22.87
N THR A 12 2.90 3.87 22.24
CA THR A 12 2.94 3.67 20.78
C THR A 12 2.23 2.37 20.37
N GLN A 13 2.31 1.30 21.18
CA GLN A 13 1.62 0.06 20.87
C GLN A 13 0.11 0.18 21.02
N GLU A 14 -0.38 0.96 21.99
CA GLU A 14 -1.80 1.28 22.14
C GLU A 14 -2.32 2.04 20.91
N ILE A 15 -1.64 3.13 20.52
CA ILE A 15 -2.01 3.89 19.31
C ILE A 15 -1.97 3.02 18.05
N ARG A 16 -1.02 2.09 17.93
CA ARG A 16 -1.00 1.14 16.81
C ARG A 16 -2.22 0.22 16.80
N GLN A 17 -2.72 -0.19 17.96
CA GLN A 17 -3.94 -1.01 18.03
C GLN A 17 -5.16 -0.21 17.58
N ASP A 18 -5.26 1.04 18.02
CA ASP A 18 -6.34 1.94 17.61
C ASP A 18 -6.32 2.24 16.10
N LEU A 19 -5.13 2.50 15.53
CA LEU A 19 -4.98 2.69 14.09
C LEU A 19 -5.29 1.41 13.30
N ARG A 20 -4.96 0.23 13.83
CA ARG A 20 -5.35 -1.06 13.21
C ARG A 20 -6.86 -1.27 13.26
N TRP A 21 -7.51 -0.89 14.36
CA TRP A 21 -8.96 -0.91 14.46
C TRP A 21 -9.59 0.02 13.43
N LEU A 22 -9.14 1.27 13.28
CA LEU A 22 -9.62 2.16 12.22
C LEU A 22 -9.40 1.54 10.83
N GLN A 23 -8.20 1.00 10.58
CA GLN A 23 -7.87 0.36 9.31
C GLN A 23 -8.78 -0.86 9.03
N SER A 24 -9.16 -1.66 10.03
CA SER A 24 -10.00 -2.84 9.82
C SER A 24 -11.42 -2.50 9.36
N HIS A 25 -11.87 -1.27 9.58
CA HIS A 25 -13.18 -0.81 9.15
C HIS A 25 -13.14 -0.07 7.80
N LEU A 26 -12.08 0.70 7.54
CA LEU A 26 -11.91 1.42 6.28
C LEU A 26 -11.33 0.55 5.15
N GLY A 27 -10.50 -0.44 5.52
CA GLY A 27 -9.82 -1.35 4.60
C GLY A 27 -10.78 -2.10 3.68
N PRO A 28 -11.79 -2.82 4.21
CA PRO A 28 -12.74 -3.57 3.39
C PRO A 28 -13.48 -2.71 2.36
N ALA A 29 -13.87 -1.48 2.73
CA ALA A 29 -14.53 -0.56 1.80
C ALA A 29 -13.59 -0.13 0.67
N ARG A 30 -12.32 0.17 1.00
CA ARG A 30 -11.30 0.51 0.01
C ARG A 30 -10.98 -0.67 -0.92
N ASP A 31 -10.86 -1.88 -0.36
CA ASP A 31 -10.57 -3.08 -1.13
C ASP A 31 -11.72 -3.40 -2.11
N ALA A 32 -12.98 -3.25 -1.67
CA ALA A 32 -14.13 -3.41 -2.55
C ALA A 32 -14.20 -2.35 -3.65
N GLU A 33 -13.86 -1.09 -3.34
CA GLU A 33 -13.77 -0.01 -4.33
C GLU A 33 -12.69 -0.29 -5.38
N VAL A 34 -11.50 -0.69 -4.93
CA VAL A 34 -10.39 -1.06 -5.82
C VAL A 34 -10.78 -2.27 -6.68
N PHE A 35 -11.47 -3.26 -6.13
CA PHE A 35 -11.93 -4.42 -6.90
C PHE A 35 -12.89 -4.01 -8.01
N VAL A 36 -13.91 -3.18 -7.73
CA VAL A 36 -14.82 -2.71 -8.78
C VAL A 36 -14.07 -1.92 -9.85
N ARG A 37 -13.27 -0.94 -9.42
CA ARG A 37 -12.59 0.02 -10.32
C ARG A 37 -11.47 -0.60 -11.16
N GLU A 38 -10.64 -1.44 -10.56
CA GLU A 38 -9.44 -1.99 -11.21
C GLU A 38 -9.68 -3.38 -11.81
N ILE A 39 -10.73 -4.10 -11.39
CA ILE A 39 -10.99 -5.48 -11.85
C ILE A 39 -12.23 -5.58 -12.71
N LEU A 40 -13.37 -5.03 -12.28
CA LEU A 40 -14.65 -5.18 -13.00
C LEU A 40 -14.86 -4.14 -14.09
N ASP A 41 -14.55 -2.88 -13.83
CA ASP A 41 -14.75 -1.81 -14.80
C ASP A 41 -13.92 -2.00 -16.08
N PRO A 42 -12.63 -2.42 -16.04
CA PRO A 42 -11.84 -2.62 -17.26
C PRO A 42 -12.35 -3.73 -18.18
N VAL A 43 -13.01 -4.76 -17.62
CA VAL A 43 -13.56 -5.87 -18.40
C VAL A 43 -14.98 -5.59 -18.91
N THR A 44 -15.67 -4.62 -18.31
CA THR A 44 -17.08 -4.31 -18.63
C THR A 44 -17.34 -4.10 -20.13
N PRO A 45 -16.52 -3.33 -20.89
CA PRO A 45 -16.76 -3.13 -22.32
C PRO A 45 -16.67 -4.41 -23.16
N VAL A 46 -15.89 -5.39 -22.71
CA VAL A 46 -15.64 -6.65 -23.43
C VAL A 46 -16.60 -7.76 -22.97
N PHE A 47 -17.09 -7.68 -21.73
CA PHE A 47 -17.87 -8.73 -21.08
C PHE A 47 -19.36 -8.41 -20.96
N ALA A 48 -19.81 -7.24 -21.46
CA ALA A 48 -21.19 -6.78 -21.33
C ALA A 48 -22.23 -7.82 -21.78
N GLU A 49 -21.96 -8.52 -22.88
CA GLU A 49 -22.85 -9.53 -23.48
C GLU A 49 -22.61 -10.96 -22.93
N VAL A 50 -21.63 -11.14 -22.04
CA VAL A 50 -21.34 -12.46 -21.47
C VAL A 50 -22.43 -12.81 -20.45
N PRO A 51 -23.16 -13.93 -20.62
CA PRO A 51 -24.23 -14.29 -19.70
C PRO A 51 -23.75 -14.37 -18.25
N GLY A 52 -24.49 -13.79 -17.31
CA GLY A 52 -24.14 -13.76 -15.89
C GLY A 52 -23.12 -12.68 -15.46
N PHE A 53 -22.49 -11.96 -16.38
CA PHE A 53 -21.55 -10.88 -16.02
C PHE A 53 -22.24 -9.71 -15.31
N SER A 54 -23.38 -9.24 -15.85
CA SER A 54 -24.12 -8.13 -15.24
C SER A 54 -24.54 -8.44 -13.81
N GLU A 55 -25.02 -9.67 -13.56
CA GLU A 55 -25.45 -10.09 -12.22
C GLU A 55 -24.27 -10.20 -11.25
N LEU A 56 -23.17 -10.83 -11.66
CA LEU A 56 -21.94 -10.88 -10.87
C LEU A 56 -21.45 -9.46 -10.51
N ARG A 57 -21.44 -8.55 -11.49
CA ARG A 57 -21.02 -7.16 -11.28
C ARG A 57 -21.93 -6.44 -10.28
N GLN A 58 -23.25 -6.62 -10.39
CA GLN A 58 -24.22 -6.04 -9.45
C GLN A 58 -24.01 -6.54 -8.02
N GLN A 59 -23.73 -7.83 -7.82
CA GLN A 59 -23.43 -8.39 -6.50
C GLN A 59 -22.21 -7.70 -5.84
N PHE A 60 -21.12 -7.51 -6.60
CA PHE A 60 -19.94 -6.83 -6.07
C PHE A 60 -20.17 -5.34 -5.81
N ILE A 61 -20.96 -4.65 -6.64
CA ILE A 61 -21.32 -3.24 -6.41
C ILE A 61 -22.20 -3.09 -5.17
N ALA A 62 -23.21 -3.94 -4.99
CA ALA A 62 -24.05 -3.92 -3.79
C ALA A 62 -23.22 -4.15 -2.52
N ARG A 63 -22.29 -5.11 -2.57
CA ARG A 63 -21.33 -5.34 -1.48
C ARG A 63 -20.44 -4.13 -1.20
N GLN A 64 -19.92 -3.48 -2.24
CA GLN A 64 -19.13 -2.25 -2.11
C GLN A 64 -19.94 -1.13 -1.43
N GLN A 65 -21.18 -0.92 -1.86
CA GLN A 65 -22.07 0.11 -1.32
C GLN A 65 -22.32 -0.12 0.18
N GLY A 66 -22.67 -1.33 0.60
CA GLY A 66 -22.87 -1.65 2.02
C GLY A 66 -21.61 -1.41 2.86
N LEU A 67 -20.42 -1.78 2.34
CA LEU A 67 -19.15 -1.52 3.04
C LEU A 67 -18.84 -0.02 3.14
N LEU A 68 -19.16 0.77 2.11
CA LEU A 68 -19.00 2.23 2.13
C LEU A 68 -19.95 2.90 3.13
N GLU A 69 -21.18 2.42 3.25
CA GLU A 69 -22.14 2.90 4.26
C GLU A 69 -21.63 2.65 5.67
N MET A 70 -21.16 1.43 5.95
CA MET A 70 -20.52 1.10 7.24
C MET A 70 -19.30 2.00 7.50
N ALA A 71 -18.48 2.26 6.47
CA ALA A 71 -17.31 3.13 6.58
C ALA A 71 -17.69 4.60 6.87
N ARG A 72 -18.78 5.09 6.27
CA ARG A 72 -19.29 6.45 6.46
C ARG A 72 -19.89 6.68 7.84
N ALA A 73 -20.43 5.64 8.47
CA ALA A 73 -20.97 5.70 9.82
C ALA A 73 -19.89 5.65 10.93
N LEU A 74 -18.60 5.42 10.60
CA LEU A 74 -17.54 5.36 11.63
C LEU A 74 -17.48 6.58 12.55
N PRO A 75 -17.58 7.84 12.06
CA PRO A 75 -17.52 9.01 12.92
C PRO A 75 -18.63 9.08 13.98
N GLU A 76 -19.73 8.36 13.79
CA GLU A 76 -20.83 8.28 14.76
C GLU A 76 -20.47 7.38 15.96
N GLN A 77 -19.45 6.53 15.83
CA GLN A 77 -19.01 5.66 16.91
C GLN A 77 -18.14 6.46 17.91
N PRO A 78 -18.45 6.43 19.23
CA PRO A 78 -17.64 7.13 20.23
C PRO A 78 -16.15 6.75 20.20
N ARG A 79 -15.85 5.49 19.84
CA ARG A 79 -14.49 4.98 19.70
C ARG A 79 -13.69 5.72 18.62
N PHE A 80 -14.32 6.17 17.53
CA PHE A 80 -13.62 6.92 16.48
C PHE A 80 -13.04 8.23 17.03
N THR A 81 -13.87 9.01 17.71
CA THR A 81 -13.46 10.27 18.36
C THR A 81 -12.40 10.01 19.43
N GLN A 82 -12.56 8.97 20.25
CA GLN A 82 -11.56 8.58 21.25
C GLN A 82 -10.21 8.25 20.61
N THR A 83 -10.19 7.46 19.53
CA THR A 83 -8.96 7.15 18.81
C THR A 83 -8.28 8.40 18.27
N LEU A 84 -9.02 9.35 17.69
CA LEU A 84 -8.44 10.60 17.19
C LEU A 84 -7.87 11.46 18.33
N LEU A 85 -8.58 11.58 19.46
CA LEU A 85 -8.09 12.31 20.63
C LEU A 85 -6.86 11.65 21.26
N SER A 86 -6.85 10.32 21.38
CA SER A 86 -5.69 9.55 21.85
C SER A 86 -4.47 9.75 20.95
N LEU A 87 -4.67 9.70 19.63
CA LEU A 87 -3.61 9.95 18.65
C LEU A 87 -3.04 11.35 18.79
N SER A 88 -3.88 12.38 18.89
CA SER A 88 -3.45 13.77 19.06
C SER A 88 -2.69 13.96 20.38
N ARG A 89 -3.19 13.40 21.49
CA ARG A 89 -2.51 13.44 22.78
C ARG A 89 -1.14 12.76 22.73
N TRP A 90 -1.04 11.62 22.06
CA TRP A 90 0.22 10.91 21.89
C TRP A 90 1.21 11.65 20.98
N ALA A 91 0.72 12.33 19.95
CA ALA A 91 1.55 13.14 19.06
C ALA A 91 2.17 14.35 19.80
N GLU A 92 1.40 15.02 20.64
CA GLU A 92 1.84 16.24 21.37
C GLU A 92 2.59 15.96 22.67
N GLY A 93 2.30 14.83 23.35
CA GLY A 93 2.76 14.58 24.72
C GLY A 93 3.12 13.12 25.02
N GLY A 94 3.32 12.31 24.00
CA GLY A 94 3.62 10.88 24.14
C GLY A 94 4.91 10.62 24.90
N ASP A 95 4.99 9.43 25.51
CA ASP A 95 6.16 8.93 26.22
C ASP A 95 7.45 8.88 25.38
N TRP A 96 7.33 8.77 24.06
CA TRP A 96 8.45 8.84 23.12
C TRP A 96 9.21 10.17 23.18
N LEU A 97 8.54 11.29 23.50
CA LEU A 97 9.21 12.58 23.72
C LEU A 97 10.12 12.53 24.96
N ARG A 98 9.70 11.83 26.01
CA ARG A 98 10.50 11.65 27.23
C ARG A 98 11.68 10.69 27.01
N GLN A 99 11.49 9.63 26.23
CA GLN A 99 12.56 8.68 25.88
C GLN A 99 13.62 9.28 24.93
N ALA A 100 13.19 10.12 23.97
CA ALA A 100 14.11 10.83 23.08
C ALA A 100 15.06 11.75 23.87
N ASN A 101 14.60 12.32 24.98
CA ASN A 101 15.41 13.20 25.83
C ASN A 101 16.35 12.45 26.80
N GLN A 102 16.42 11.11 26.75
CA GLN A 102 17.37 10.34 27.57
C GLN A 102 18.74 10.23 26.87
N PRO A 103 19.85 10.58 27.56
CA PRO A 103 21.20 10.65 26.97
C PRO A 103 21.78 9.32 26.45
N SER A 104 21.12 8.19 26.68
CA SER A 104 21.54 6.85 26.23
C SER A 104 20.92 6.38 24.91
N ASN A 105 19.85 7.02 24.41
CA ASN A 105 19.07 6.51 23.27
C ASN A 105 19.30 7.25 21.95
N ILE A 106 19.76 8.50 22.01
CA ILE A 106 20.24 9.23 20.84
C ILE A 106 21.75 9.20 20.95
N SER A 107 22.44 8.55 20.00
CA SER A 107 23.88 8.75 19.86
C SER A 107 24.08 10.27 19.75
N ASN A 108 24.70 10.89 20.77
CA ASN A 108 24.68 12.33 21.06
C ASN A 108 25.18 13.26 19.94
N ASN A 109 25.48 12.73 18.75
CA ASN A 109 25.93 13.47 17.57
C ASN A 109 25.20 13.12 16.26
N GLN A 110 24.17 12.27 16.25
CA GLN A 110 23.49 11.93 14.99
C GLN A 110 22.46 13.00 14.62
N THR A 111 22.69 13.70 13.50
CA THR A 111 21.71 14.66 12.98
C THR A 111 20.51 13.94 12.36
N VAL A 112 19.37 14.63 12.23
CA VAL A 112 18.21 14.10 11.49
C VAL A 112 18.59 13.77 10.03
N SER A 113 19.48 14.57 9.43
CA SER A 113 20.02 14.35 8.09
C SER A 113 20.82 13.05 7.99
N ASP A 114 21.68 12.74 8.98
CA ASP A 114 22.45 11.48 9.01
C ASP A 114 21.54 10.26 9.16
N PHE A 115 20.54 10.37 10.03
CA PHE A 115 19.52 9.34 10.20
C PHE A 115 18.76 9.09 8.89
N ALA A 116 18.28 10.16 8.25
CA ALA A 116 17.55 10.10 6.99
C ALA A 116 18.40 9.49 5.87
N ARG A 117 19.65 9.94 5.71
CA ARG A 117 20.61 9.44 4.72
C ARG A 117 20.84 7.94 4.89
N THR A 118 21.07 7.49 6.12
CA THR A 118 21.26 6.07 6.44
C THR A 118 20.00 5.26 6.14
N ALA A 119 18.84 5.75 6.58
CA ALA A 119 17.54 5.10 6.43
C ALA A 119 17.10 4.97 4.96
N LEU A 120 17.32 6.00 4.14
CA LEU A 120 17.01 6.03 2.71
C LEU A 120 17.96 5.13 1.93
N THR A 121 19.27 5.25 2.14
CA THR A 121 20.29 4.43 1.46
C THR A 121 20.09 2.94 1.71
N LYS A 122 19.81 2.56 2.96
CA LYS A 122 19.55 1.15 3.31
C LYS A 122 18.33 0.59 2.57
N ARG A 123 17.22 1.33 2.54
CA ARG A 123 15.99 0.90 1.87
C ARG A 123 16.16 0.84 0.36
N ASP A 124 16.73 1.88 -0.23
CA ASP A 124 16.98 1.96 -1.67
C ASP A 124 17.84 0.78 -2.15
N ARG A 125 18.95 0.49 -1.44
CA ARG A 125 19.81 -0.65 -1.77
C ARG A 125 19.10 -2.00 -1.66
N GLN A 126 18.26 -2.20 -0.63
CA GLN A 126 17.48 -3.42 -0.46
C GLN A 126 16.45 -3.61 -1.58
N ILE A 127 15.75 -2.53 -1.96
CA ILE A 127 14.79 -2.55 -3.06
C ILE A 127 15.51 -2.80 -4.37
N GLY A 128 16.62 -2.12 -4.65
CA GLY A 128 17.39 -2.30 -5.88
C GLY A 128 17.83 -3.75 -6.09
N LYS A 129 18.34 -4.42 -5.04
CA LYS A 129 18.66 -5.85 -5.11
C LYS A 129 17.44 -6.71 -5.43
N ALA A 130 16.28 -6.40 -4.85
CA ALA A 130 15.05 -7.15 -5.06
C ALA A 130 14.48 -6.92 -6.48
N MET A 131 14.57 -5.70 -7.02
CA MET A 131 14.07 -5.36 -8.35
C MET A 131 14.83 -6.08 -9.47
N LEU A 132 16.09 -6.48 -9.26
CA LEU A 132 16.87 -7.27 -10.22
C LEU A 132 16.29 -8.67 -10.48
N ARG A 133 15.46 -9.19 -9.58
CA ARG A 133 14.84 -10.53 -9.67
C ARG A 133 13.32 -10.47 -9.75
N LEU A 134 12.75 -9.31 -10.08
CA LEU A 134 11.30 -9.07 -10.05
C LEU A 134 10.51 -10.07 -10.90
N ASP A 135 11.04 -10.42 -12.07
CA ASP A 135 10.46 -11.37 -13.03
C ASP A 135 10.36 -12.80 -12.48
N LYS A 136 11.25 -13.17 -11.55
CA LYS A 136 11.32 -14.50 -10.92
C LYS A 136 10.59 -14.60 -9.59
N MET A 137 10.10 -13.49 -9.06
CA MET A 137 9.45 -13.45 -7.75
C MET A 137 8.06 -14.10 -7.79
N ALA A 138 7.72 -14.85 -6.74
CA ALA A 138 6.34 -15.23 -6.49
C ALA A 138 5.47 -14.00 -6.14
N GLU A 139 4.15 -14.13 -6.22
CA GLU A 139 3.22 -13.03 -5.91
C GLU A 139 3.38 -12.47 -4.49
N SER A 140 3.58 -13.35 -3.51
CA SER A 140 3.85 -12.97 -2.12
C SER A 140 5.15 -12.17 -1.99
N GLU A 141 6.21 -12.55 -2.70
CA GLU A 141 7.47 -11.80 -2.71
C GLU A 141 7.31 -10.43 -3.38
N ARG A 142 6.51 -10.34 -4.44
CA ARG A 142 6.19 -9.07 -5.11
C ARG A 142 5.38 -8.15 -4.19
N HIS A 143 4.44 -8.70 -3.44
CA HIS A 143 3.68 -7.95 -2.42
C HIS A 143 4.61 -7.36 -1.35
N GLU A 144 5.55 -8.15 -0.82
CA GLU A 144 6.55 -7.68 0.14
C GLU A 144 7.46 -6.60 -0.44
N LEU A 145 7.86 -6.73 -1.72
CA LEU A 145 8.62 -5.71 -2.42
C LEU A 145 7.84 -4.41 -2.57
N ARG A 146 6.55 -4.48 -2.94
CA ARG A 146 5.65 -3.32 -3.00
C ARG A 146 5.57 -2.60 -1.66
N ILE A 147 5.44 -3.35 -0.55
CA ILE A 147 5.43 -2.76 0.80
C ILE A 147 6.75 -2.00 1.07
N LYS A 148 7.90 -2.57 0.69
CA LYS A 148 9.20 -1.91 0.85
C LYS A 148 9.29 -0.63 0.02
N ILE A 149 8.85 -0.66 -1.24
CA ILE A 149 8.81 0.52 -2.12
C ILE A 149 7.92 1.62 -1.53
N LYS A 150 6.71 1.27 -1.07
CA LYS A 150 5.80 2.21 -0.38
C LYS A 150 6.47 2.86 0.83
N LYS A 151 7.19 2.07 1.64
CA LYS A 151 7.96 2.59 2.79
C LYS A 151 9.10 3.52 2.36
N LEU A 152 9.78 3.24 1.25
CA LEU A 152 10.81 4.13 0.71
C LEU A 152 10.20 5.45 0.23
N ARG A 153 9.10 5.41 -0.53
CA ARG A 153 8.38 6.60 -0.97
C ARG A 153 7.95 7.48 0.20
N TYR A 154 7.35 6.91 1.25
CA TYR A 154 7.00 7.64 2.46
C TYR A 154 8.21 8.24 3.18
N SER A 155 9.35 7.55 3.15
CA SER A 155 10.59 8.09 3.72
C SER A 155 11.11 9.27 2.90
N ILE A 156 10.98 9.21 1.57
CA ILE A 156 11.35 10.30 0.65
C ILE A 156 10.43 11.50 0.83
N ASP A 157 9.12 11.29 0.92
CA ASP A 157 8.15 12.36 1.14
C ASP A 157 8.37 13.04 2.50
N PHE A 158 8.71 12.25 3.53
CA PHE A 158 8.96 12.76 4.87
C PHE A 158 10.28 13.54 4.99
N PHE A 159 11.39 13.00 4.47
CA PHE A 159 12.70 13.63 4.61
C PHE A 159 13.07 14.57 3.46
N GLY A 160 12.25 14.66 2.41
CA GLY A 160 12.59 15.36 1.18
C GLY A 160 12.92 16.84 1.36
N SER A 161 12.27 17.49 2.32
CA SER A 161 12.48 18.91 2.65
C SER A 161 13.82 19.18 3.35
N ILE A 162 14.43 18.18 3.99
CA ILE A 162 15.71 18.31 4.70
C ILE A 162 16.90 18.40 3.72
N PHE A 163 16.73 17.85 2.51
CA PHE A 163 17.76 17.82 1.48
C PHE A 163 17.37 18.76 0.32
N HIS A 164 16.71 18.23 -0.70
CA HIS A 164 16.28 18.97 -1.87
C HIS A 164 14.85 18.59 -2.27
N ALA A 165 13.87 19.41 -1.86
CA ALA A 165 12.44 19.13 -2.05
C ALA A 165 12.07 18.79 -3.51
N ASN A 166 12.63 19.53 -4.48
CA ASN A 166 12.34 19.29 -5.90
C ASN A 166 12.87 17.93 -6.41
N ARG A 167 14.06 17.52 -5.97
CA ARG A 167 14.65 16.22 -6.35
C ARG A 167 13.93 15.07 -5.64
N ALA A 168 13.60 15.26 -4.35
CA ALA A 168 12.79 14.32 -3.59
C ALA A 168 11.41 14.09 -4.24
N LYS A 169 10.74 15.16 -4.67
CA LYS A 169 9.46 15.08 -5.40
C LYS A 169 9.60 14.27 -6.69
N ARG A 170 10.65 14.50 -7.49
CA ARG A 170 10.92 13.70 -8.70
C ARG A 170 11.12 12.22 -8.38
N SER A 171 11.89 11.91 -7.33
CA SER A 171 12.08 10.54 -6.86
C SER A 171 10.78 9.89 -6.37
N SER A 172 9.94 10.62 -5.65
CA SER A 172 8.63 10.15 -5.16
C SER A 172 7.67 9.83 -6.31
N VAL A 173 7.60 10.72 -7.32
CA VAL A 173 6.80 10.50 -8.53
C VAL A 173 7.27 9.26 -9.29
N ALA A 174 8.58 9.11 -9.51
CA ALA A 174 9.12 7.95 -10.22
C ALA A 174 8.87 6.62 -9.48
N LEU A 175 9.01 6.60 -8.14
CA LEU A 175 8.61 5.43 -7.35
C LEU A 175 7.11 5.19 -7.33
N GLY A 176 6.29 6.25 -7.47
CA GLY A 176 4.85 6.16 -7.63
C GLY A 176 4.49 5.25 -8.80
N LEU A 177 5.10 5.46 -9.97
CA LEU A 177 4.87 4.63 -11.15
C LEU A 177 5.18 3.15 -10.88
N VAL A 178 6.33 2.84 -10.27
CA VAL A 178 6.69 1.46 -9.89
C VAL A 178 5.66 0.87 -8.92
N GLN A 179 5.24 1.66 -7.94
CA GLN A 179 4.25 1.25 -6.95
C GLN A 179 2.89 0.97 -7.60
N ASP A 180 2.47 1.75 -8.59
CA ASP A 180 1.20 1.58 -9.29
C ASP A 180 1.17 0.26 -10.07
N ARG A 181 2.26 -0.07 -10.79
CA ARG A 181 2.38 -1.36 -11.50
C ARG A 181 2.36 -2.57 -10.56
N LEU A 182 3.14 -2.50 -9.47
CA LEU A 182 3.13 -3.56 -8.46
C LEU A 182 1.81 -3.61 -7.67
N GLY A 183 1.12 -2.47 -7.56
CA GLY A 183 -0.23 -2.35 -7.00
C GLY A 183 -1.22 -3.16 -7.82
N LEU A 184 -1.30 -2.90 -9.12
CA LEU A 184 -2.20 -3.62 -10.01
C LEU A 184 -1.90 -5.13 -10.03
N LEU A 185 -0.62 -5.54 -10.05
CA LEU A 185 -0.24 -6.95 -9.93
C LEU A 185 -0.74 -7.61 -8.63
N ASN A 186 -0.70 -6.88 -7.52
CA ASN A 186 -1.26 -7.34 -6.26
C ASN A 186 -2.80 -7.43 -6.33
N ASP A 187 -3.44 -6.43 -6.92
CA ASP A 187 -4.90 -6.36 -6.98
C ASP A 187 -5.44 -7.49 -7.85
N ILE A 188 -4.77 -7.84 -8.96
CA ILE A 188 -5.05 -9.04 -9.76
C ILE A 188 -4.93 -10.32 -8.92
N ALA A 189 -3.85 -10.46 -8.13
CA ALA A 189 -3.65 -11.64 -7.30
C ALA A 189 -4.76 -11.81 -6.24
N VAL A 190 -5.12 -10.72 -5.54
CA VAL A 190 -6.22 -10.69 -4.57
C VAL A 190 -7.56 -10.93 -5.26
N ALA A 191 -7.77 -10.35 -6.44
CA ALA A 191 -9.01 -10.51 -7.19
C ALA A 191 -9.28 -11.96 -7.57
N ARG A 192 -8.25 -12.71 -7.99
CA ARG A 192 -8.40 -14.15 -8.26
C ARG A 192 -8.86 -14.91 -7.01
N GLN A 193 -8.32 -14.59 -5.84
CA GLN A 193 -8.74 -15.24 -4.59
C GLN A 193 -10.19 -14.90 -4.23
N ILE A 194 -10.62 -13.65 -4.43
CA ILE A 194 -12.00 -13.21 -4.21
C ILE A 194 -12.96 -13.91 -5.18
N LEU A 195 -12.61 -13.92 -6.47
CA LEU A 195 -13.40 -14.55 -7.52
C LEU A 195 -13.51 -16.07 -7.33
N GLN A 196 -12.41 -16.73 -6.94
CA GLN A 196 -12.41 -18.15 -6.62
C GLN A 196 -13.30 -18.44 -5.41
N ARG A 197 -13.15 -17.69 -4.32
CA ARG A 197 -14.00 -17.85 -3.13
C ARG A 197 -15.48 -17.66 -3.45
N GLN A 198 -15.83 -16.65 -4.27
CA GLN A 198 -17.20 -16.43 -4.70
C GLN A 198 -17.76 -17.61 -5.50
N ALA A 199 -16.93 -18.19 -6.38
CA ALA A 199 -17.27 -19.37 -7.16
C ALA A 199 -17.47 -20.62 -6.29
N ASP A 200 -16.66 -20.80 -5.25
CA ASP A 200 -16.71 -21.96 -4.35
C ASP A 200 -17.90 -21.89 -3.37
N GLU A 201 -18.20 -20.70 -2.83
CA GLU A 201 -19.20 -20.52 -1.77
C GLU A 201 -20.62 -20.31 -2.31
N ASN A 202 -20.77 -19.55 -3.39
CA ASN A 202 -22.08 -19.09 -3.89
C ASN A 202 -22.17 -19.14 -5.43
N GLY A 203 -21.29 -19.90 -6.08
CA GLY A 203 -21.18 -19.94 -7.54
C GLY A 203 -22.24 -20.83 -8.20
N THR A 204 -22.94 -20.28 -9.19
CA THR A 204 -23.56 -21.11 -10.23
C THR A 204 -22.51 -21.48 -11.26
N VAL A 205 -22.76 -22.50 -12.09
CA VAL A 205 -21.87 -22.84 -13.21
C VAL A 205 -21.56 -21.60 -14.06
N GLN A 206 -22.57 -20.77 -14.30
CA GLN A 206 -22.42 -19.54 -15.09
C GLN A 206 -21.57 -18.49 -14.36
N SER A 207 -21.83 -18.19 -13.09
CA SER A 207 -21.08 -17.15 -12.37
C SER A 207 -19.63 -17.57 -12.11
N SER A 208 -19.37 -18.86 -11.85
CA SER A 208 -18.02 -19.42 -11.72
C SER A 208 -17.25 -19.36 -13.05
N TRP A 209 -17.93 -19.60 -14.18
CA TRP A 209 -17.33 -19.47 -15.51
C TRP A 209 -16.93 -18.01 -15.80
N VAL A 210 -17.82 -17.05 -15.56
CA VAL A 210 -17.52 -15.62 -15.71
C VAL A 210 -16.38 -15.18 -14.80
N ALA A 211 -16.39 -15.60 -13.53
CA ALA A 211 -15.32 -15.31 -12.58
C ALA A 211 -13.95 -15.82 -13.08
N GLY A 212 -13.93 -17.03 -13.64
CA GLY A 212 -12.75 -17.60 -14.30
C GLY A 212 -12.28 -16.79 -15.51
N MET A 213 -13.20 -16.33 -16.36
CA MET A 213 -12.86 -15.49 -17.52
C MET A 213 -12.25 -14.14 -17.10
N ILE A 214 -12.80 -13.48 -16.09
CA ILE A 214 -12.27 -12.22 -15.54
C ILE A 214 -10.86 -12.45 -14.98
N ALA A 215 -10.68 -13.50 -14.17
CA ALA A 215 -9.39 -13.88 -13.62
C ALA A 215 -8.35 -14.15 -14.72
N GLY A 216 -8.75 -14.84 -15.80
CA GLY A 216 -7.91 -15.12 -16.96
C GLY A 216 -7.50 -13.85 -17.73
N TRP A 217 -8.46 -12.95 -17.98
CA TRP A 217 -8.22 -11.68 -18.70
C TRP A 217 -7.20 -10.80 -17.98
N HIS A 218 -7.30 -10.69 -16.67
CA HIS A 218 -6.32 -9.96 -15.86
C HIS A 218 -4.97 -10.68 -15.79
N SER A 219 -4.98 -12.00 -15.63
CA SER A 219 -3.75 -12.80 -15.56
C SER A 219 -2.90 -12.64 -16.82
N ALA A 220 -3.52 -12.51 -18.00
CA ALA A 220 -2.85 -12.30 -19.27
C ALA A 220 -1.96 -11.04 -19.30
N GLN A 221 -2.29 -10.01 -18.51
CA GLN A 221 -1.53 -8.74 -18.46
C GLN A 221 -0.33 -8.79 -17.52
N THR A 222 -0.22 -9.84 -16.68
CA THR A 222 0.82 -9.95 -15.64
C THR A 222 2.23 -9.76 -16.17
N LYS A 223 2.56 -10.39 -17.31
CA LYS A 223 3.91 -10.32 -17.91
C LYS A 223 4.25 -8.89 -18.35
N GLU A 224 3.28 -8.19 -18.94
CA GLU A 224 3.47 -6.83 -19.41
C GLU A 224 3.60 -5.85 -18.23
N LEU A 225 2.79 -6.03 -17.17
CA LEU A 225 2.89 -5.21 -15.96
C LEU A 225 4.24 -5.38 -15.25
N LEU A 226 4.78 -6.60 -15.19
CA LEU A 226 6.13 -6.85 -14.66
C LEU A 226 7.21 -6.14 -15.49
N ARG A 227 7.08 -6.18 -16.82
CA ARG A 227 7.98 -5.47 -17.73
C ARG A 227 7.93 -3.96 -17.50
N GLN A 228 6.72 -3.39 -17.39
CA GLN A 228 6.52 -1.97 -17.11
C GLN A 228 7.09 -1.56 -15.75
N ALA A 229 6.83 -2.34 -14.69
CA ALA A 229 7.40 -2.10 -13.37
C ALA A 229 8.95 -2.07 -13.39
N ALA A 230 9.57 -2.96 -14.16
CA ALA A 230 11.02 -2.97 -14.34
C ALA A 230 11.54 -1.74 -15.12
N LEU A 231 10.79 -1.26 -16.12
CA LEU A 231 11.11 -0.03 -16.84
C LEU A 231 10.97 1.22 -15.98
N ASP A 232 9.86 1.35 -15.26
CA ASP A 232 9.61 2.45 -14.33
C ASP A 232 10.70 2.50 -13.25
N TRP A 233 11.14 1.32 -12.77
CA TRP A 233 12.27 1.22 -11.86
C TRP A 233 13.58 1.69 -12.48
N LYS A 234 13.88 1.33 -13.74
CA LYS A 234 15.06 1.87 -14.44
C LYS A 234 15.01 3.40 -14.53
N GLY A 235 13.82 3.97 -14.73
CA GLY A 235 13.59 5.42 -14.66
C GLY A 235 14.00 6.00 -13.30
N TYR A 236 13.50 5.43 -12.21
CA TYR A 236 13.87 5.82 -10.85
C TYR A 236 15.36 5.61 -10.54
N ALA A 237 15.95 4.50 -10.97
CA ALA A 237 17.33 4.13 -10.68
C ALA A 237 18.34 5.08 -11.36
N ARG A 238 17.96 5.73 -12.46
CA ARG A 238 18.77 6.77 -13.13
C ARG A 238 18.76 8.11 -12.41
N LEU A 239 17.80 8.35 -11.51
CA LEU A 239 17.75 9.60 -10.77
C LEU A 239 18.88 9.65 -9.74
N PRO A 240 19.58 10.80 -9.61
CA PRO A 240 20.54 10.99 -8.55
C PRO A 240 19.88 10.81 -7.19
N ARG A 241 20.62 10.24 -6.24
CA ARG A 241 20.14 10.07 -4.87
C ARG A 241 20.22 11.44 -4.18
N PHE A 242 19.08 12.12 -4.07
CA PHE A 242 19.02 13.48 -3.54
C PHE A 242 19.52 13.62 -2.09
N TRP A 243 19.65 12.51 -1.37
CA TRP A 243 20.18 12.45 0.00
C TRP A 243 21.68 12.14 0.07
N THR A 244 22.37 12.04 -1.07
CA THR A 244 23.84 11.83 -1.12
C THR A 244 24.60 13.05 -1.65
N GLU A 245 23.91 14.00 -2.25
CA GLU A 245 24.49 15.25 -2.74
C GLU A 245 24.42 16.29 -1.62
N ASP A 246 25.50 17.08 -1.46
CA ASP A 246 25.58 18.23 -0.56
C ASP A 246 24.96 19.47 -1.20
#